data_AF-A0A8J3DZ56-F1
#
_entry.id   AF-A0A8J3DZ56-F1
#
_cell.length_a   1.000
_cell.length_b   1.000
_cell.length_c   1.000
_cell.angle_alpha   90.00
_cell.angle_beta   90.00
_cell.angle_gamma   90.00
#
_symmetry.space_group_name_H-M   'P 1'
#
loop_
_entity.id
_entity.type
_entity.pdbx_description
1 polymer ?
#
loop_
_entity_poly.entity_id
_entity_poly.type
_entity_poly.pdbx_seq_one_letter_code
_entity_poly.pdbx_strand_id
1 'polypeptide(L)'
;MLSRLADLNGHNDPYFDRAPEKLVLEGYRRMIAGFETGSIAPWELSWSLYEALLGEVEAPRAITDMTRFVRALRKCASCPLRAFPFGAHHVSREECLALGLVAGLQHDDKDTASLCAGAMSCPLRCGELARAAAPLAETLARLDHTLLPIPRRAIEDIIARSKRPATVH
;
A
#
# COMPACT_ATOMS: atom_id res chain seq x y z
N MET A 1 8.74 24.08 -34.03
CA MET A 1 9.22 22.78 -33.51
C MET A 1 9.05 22.74 -32.00
N LEU A 2 7.82 22.57 -31.52
CA LEU A 2 7.49 22.37 -30.10
C LEU A 2 6.17 21.59 -30.08
N SER A 3 6.28 20.29 -30.33
CA SER A 3 5.15 19.37 -30.45
C SER A 3 5.66 17.96 -30.15
N ARG A 4 5.77 17.59 -28.87
CA ARG A 4 5.96 16.20 -28.43
C ARG A 4 5.81 15.93 -26.92
N LEU A 5 4.88 16.59 -26.23
CA LEU A 5 4.53 16.23 -24.84
C LEU A 5 3.02 16.12 -24.60
N ALA A 6 2.19 16.13 -25.66
CA ALA A 6 0.74 16.06 -25.53
C ALA A 6 0.18 14.61 -25.52
N ASP A 7 1.04 13.58 -25.64
CA ASP A 7 0.61 12.19 -25.78
C ASP A 7 0.92 11.33 -24.53
N LEU A 8 0.65 11.87 -23.34
CA LEU A 8 0.52 11.06 -22.12
C LEU A 8 -0.89 11.26 -21.58
N ASN A 9 -1.87 10.60 -22.21
CA ASN A 9 -3.21 10.46 -21.68
C ASN A 9 -3.16 9.72 -20.34
N GLY A 10 -3.14 10.49 -19.25
CA GLY A 10 -3.40 10.05 -17.90
C GLY A 10 -3.81 11.30 -17.13
N HIS A 11 -5.07 11.36 -16.70
CA HIS A 11 -5.63 12.48 -15.95
C HIS A 11 -4.66 12.88 -14.82
N ASN A 12 -4.50 14.20 -14.61
CA ASN A 12 -3.73 14.83 -13.53
C ASN A 12 -4.34 14.55 -12.14
N ASP A 13 -4.82 13.33 -11.92
CA ASP A 13 -5.28 12.88 -10.63
C ASP A 13 -4.06 12.84 -9.71
N PRO A 14 -4.15 13.41 -8.49
CA PRO A 14 -3.13 13.26 -7.47
C PRO A 14 -2.68 11.79 -7.38
N TYR A 15 -1.38 11.55 -7.18
CA TYR A 15 -0.78 10.20 -7.28
C TYR A 15 -1.59 9.08 -6.58
N PHE A 16 -2.21 9.37 -5.44
CA PHE A 16 -2.99 8.42 -4.64
C PHE A 16 -4.46 8.25 -5.06
N ASP A 17 -4.95 9.08 -5.98
CA ASP A 17 -6.30 8.98 -6.55
C ASP A 17 -6.37 8.02 -7.73
N ARG A 18 -5.21 7.66 -8.31
CA ARG A 18 -5.10 6.58 -9.29
C ARG A 18 -5.59 5.27 -8.66
N ALA A 19 -6.43 4.54 -9.40
CA ALA A 19 -7.12 3.35 -8.89
C ALA A 19 -6.19 2.31 -8.24
N PRO A 20 -5.02 1.94 -8.83
CA PRO A 20 -4.11 0.96 -8.23
C PRO A 20 -3.56 1.41 -6.86
N GLU A 21 -3.09 2.67 -6.76
CA GLU A 21 -2.58 3.25 -5.53
C GLU A 21 -3.67 3.37 -4.47
N LYS A 22 -4.87 3.78 -4.89
CA LYS A 22 -6.04 3.91 -4.01
C LYS A 22 -6.45 2.58 -3.40
N LEU A 23 -6.47 1.50 -4.18
CA LEU A 23 -6.78 0.14 -3.69
C LEU A 23 -5.84 -0.28 -2.56
N VAL A 24 -4.54 -0.02 -2.72
CA VAL A 24 -3.53 -0.37 -1.71
C VAL A 24 -3.61 0.56 -0.50
N LEU A 25 -3.64 1.88 -0.72
CA LEU A 25 -3.60 2.88 0.35
C LEU A 25 -4.86 2.83 1.22
N GLU A 26 -6.04 2.93 0.60
CA GLU A 26 -7.30 2.93 1.32
C GLU A 26 -7.66 1.54 1.85
N GLY A 27 -7.27 0.47 1.12
CA GLY A 27 -7.35 -0.89 1.62
C GLY A 27 -6.54 -1.06 2.91
N TYR A 28 -5.28 -0.61 2.92
CA TYR A 28 -4.44 -0.65 4.12
C TYR A 28 -5.08 0.11 5.30
N ARG A 29 -5.50 1.36 5.09
CA ARG A 29 -6.15 2.18 6.13
C ARG A 29 -7.37 1.50 6.75
N ARG A 30 -8.25 0.98 5.91
CA ARG A 30 -9.52 0.37 6.33
C ARG A 30 -9.29 -0.96 7.03
N MET A 31 -8.32 -1.76 6.59
CA MET A 31 -7.94 -3.00 7.26
C MET A 31 -7.35 -2.73 8.65
N ILE A 32 -6.45 -1.74 8.78
CA ILE A 32 -5.90 -1.33 10.08
C ILE A 32 -7.03 -0.87 11.01
N ALA A 33 -7.87 0.06 10.56
CA ALA A 33 -8.99 0.55 11.36
C ALA A 33 -9.97 -0.57 11.76
N GLY A 34 -10.31 -1.48 10.86
CA GLY A 34 -11.18 -2.62 11.15
C GLY A 34 -10.58 -3.55 12.19
N PHE A 35 -9.27 -3.79 12.13
CA PHE A 35 -8.55 -4.60 13.11
C PHE A 35 -8.35 -3.93 14.47
N GLU A 36 -8.21 -2.60 14.52
CA GLU A 36 -8.03 -1.85 15.76
C GLU A 36 -9.34 -1.61 16.49
N THR A 37 -10.41 -1.29 15.76
CA THR A 37 -11.71 -0.94 16.34
C THR A 37 -12.61 -2.15 16.57
N GLY A 38 -12.40 -3.24 15.84
CA GLY A 38 -13.33 -4.38 15.81
C GLY A 38 -14.70 -4.06 15.17
N SER A 39 -14.89 -2.83 14.67
CA SER A 39 -16.11 -2.40 13.99
C SER A 39 -16.22 -3.06 12.61
N ILE A 40 -17.45 -3.35 12.18
CA ILE A 40 -17.74 -3.84 10.82
C ILE A 40 -17.58 -2.73 9.76
N ALA A 41 -17.77 -1.46 10.13
CA ALA A 41 -17.86 -0.35 9.18
C ALA A 41 -16.61 -0.17 8.28
N PRO A 42 -15.35 -0.26 8.77
CA PRO A 42 -14.18 -0.21 7.89
C PRO A 42 -14.13 -1.35 6.87
N TRP A 43 -14.64 -2.53 7.23
CA TRP A 43 -14.69 -3.69 6.33
C TRP A 43 -15.68 -3.47 5.20
N GLU A 44 -16.88 -2.95 5.50
CA GLU A 44 -17.89 -2.59 4.51
C GLU A 44 -17.36 -1.51 3.56
N LEU A 45 -16.72 -0.47 4.10
CA LEU A 45 -16.09 0.56 3.28
C LEU A 45 -15.00 -0.02 2.37
N SER A 46 -14.19 -0.98 2.86
CA SER A 46 -13.21 -1.66 2.01
C SER A 46 -13.89 -2.46 0.91
N TRP A 47 -14.98 -3.15 1.22
CA TRP A 47 -15.76 -3.93 0.26
C TRP A 47 -16.30 -3.03 -0.86
N SER A 48 -17.00 -1.96 -0.50
CA SER A 48 -17.56 -1.00 -1.46
C SER A 48 -16.52 -0.35 -2.36
N LEU A 49 -15.31 -0.05 -1.85
CA LEU A 49 -14.22 0.48 -2.68
C LEU A 49 -13.72 -0.54 -3.69
N TYR A 50 -13.51 -1.78 -3.25
CA TYR A 50 -12.95 -2.81 -4.11
C TYR A 50 -13.98 -3.23 -5.17
N GLU A 51 -15.26 -3.35 -4.83
CA GLU A 51 -16.32 -3.58 -5.82
C GLU A 51 -16.44 -2.44 -6.83
N ALA A 52 -16.37 -1.19 -6.37
CA ALA A 52 -16.46 -0.04 -7.27
C ALA A 52 -15.31 0.04 -8.28
N LEU A 53 -14.11 -0.47 -7.93
CA LEU A 53 -12.93 -0.40 -8.79
C LEU A 53 -12.65 -1.70 -9.56
N LEU A 54 -13.00 -2.86 -9.01
CA LEU A 54 -12.67 -4.19 -9.56
C LEU A 54 -13.89 -4.98 -10.03
N GLY A 55 -15.10 -4.54 -9.66
CA GLY A 55 -16.34 -5.29 -9.84
C GLY A 55 -16.55 -6.39 -8.79
N GLU A 56 -17.79 -6.85 -8.68
CA GLU A 56 -18.25 -7.82 -7.66
C GLU A 56 -17.55 -9.18 -7.75
N VAL A 57 -17.08 -9.57 -8.95
CA VAL A 57 -16.47 -10.89 -9.18
C VAL A 57 -15.03 -10.94 -8.66
N GLU A 58 -14.23 -9.90 -8.91
CA GLU A 58 -12.80 -9.91 -8.62
C GLU A 58 -12.47 -9.26 -7.26
N ALA A 59 -13.33 -8.36 -6.77
CA ALA A 59 -13.16 -7.71 -5.48
C ALA A 59 -12.92 -8.68 -4.30
N PRO A 60 -13.67 -9.79 -4.14
CA PRO A 60 -13.47 -10.71 -3.01
C PRO A 60 -12.05 -11.27 -2.92
N ARG A 61 -11.41 -11.54 -4.07
CA ARG A 61 -10.05 -12.06 -4.13
C ARG A 61 -9.04 -11.02 -3.65
N ALA A 62 -9.12 -9.80 -4.20
CA ALA A 62 -8.22 -8.72 -3.83
C ALA A 62 -8.37 -8.31 -2.35
N ILE A 63 -9.59 -8.28 -1.82
CA ILE A 63 -9.86 -8.04 -0.39
C ILE A 63 -9.23 -9.14 0.48
N THR A 64 -9.36 -10.40 0.08
CA THR A 64 -8.77 -11.54 0.80
C THR A 64 -7.24 -11.42 0.85
N ASP A 65 -6.61 -11.09 -0.27
CA ASP A 65 -5.16 -10.94 -0.36
C ASP A 65 -4.67 -9.72 0.46
N MET A 66 -5.39 -8.60 0.42
CA MET A 66 -5.12 -7.43 1.28
C MET A 66 -5.26 -7.77 2.77
N THR A 67 -6.33 -8.49 3.15
CA THR A 67 -6.54 -8.92 4.54
C THR A 67 -5.42 -9.84 5.01
N ARG A 68 -4.96 -10.76 4.15
CA ARG A 68 -3.83 -11.67 4.44
C ARG A 68 -2.54 -10.87 4.68
N PHE A 69 -2.25 -9.90 3.82
CA PHE A 69 -1.10 -9.02 3.95
C PHE A 69 -1.11 -8.27 5.31
N VAL A 70 -2.20 -7.57 5.62
CA VAL A 70 -2.28 -6.80 6.88
C VAL A 70 -2.26 -7.72 8.10
N ARG A 71 -2.86 -8.91 8.05
CA ARG A 71 -2.76 -9.91 9.12
C ARG A 71 -1.32 -10.34 9.37
N ALA A 72 -0.53 -10.60 8.32
CA ALA A 72 0.86 -10.97 8.47
C ALA A 72 1.68 -9.84 9.11
N LEU A 73 1.46 -8.60 8.67
CA LEU A 73 2.10 -7.41 9.23
C LEU A 73 1.85 -7.27 10.75
N ARG A 74 0.60 -7.46 11.17
CA ARG A 74 0.20 -7.36 12.58
C ARG A 74 0.84 -8.40 13.50
N LYS A 75 1.32 -9.54 12.99
CA LYS A 75 2.06 -10.52 13.81
C LYS A 75 3.44 -10.03 14.28
N CYS A 76 3.94 -8.96 13.66
CA CYS A 76 5.27 -8.40 13.92
C CYS A 76 5.25 -7.09 14.69
N ALA A 77 4.13 -6.39 14.66
CA ALA A 77 4.07 -5.00 15.08
C ALA A 77 4.13 -4.92 16.61
N SER A 78 5.32 -4.64 17.17
CA SER A 78 5.49 -4.26 18.58
C SER A 78 4.98 -2.84 18.88
N CYS A 79 4.59 -2.09 17.85
CA CYS A 79 4.09 -0.72 17.89
C CYS A 79 2.75 -0.67 17.13
N PRO A 80 1.80 0.22 17.48
CA PRO A 80 0.61 0.41 16.66
C PRO A 80 1.00 0.77 15.23
N LEU A 81 0.45 0.03 14.26
CA LEU A 81 0.61 0.31 12.85
C LEU A 81 -0.10 1.63 12.55
N ARG A 82 0.61 2.59 11.97
CA ARG A 82 0.07 3.93 11.75
C ARG A 82 -0.64 4.03 10.41
N ALA A 83 -1.89 4.45 10.44
CA ALA A 83 -2.67 4.82 9.28
C ALA A 83 -3.31 6.19 9.52
N PHE A 84 -3.40 7.02 8.48
CA PHE A 84 -4.22 8.22 8.51
C PHE A 84 -5.71 7.87 8.36
N PRO A 85 -6.63 8.79 8.71
CA PRO A 85 -8.05 8.62 8.44
C PRO A 85 -8.35 8.36 6.96
N PHE A 86 -9.49 7.74 6.70
CA PHE A 86 -9.94 7.43 5.33
C PHE A 86 -10.02 8.71 4.50
N GLY A 87 -9.53 8.67 3.25
CA GLY A 87 -9.55 9.82 2.34
C GLY A 87 -8.59 10.95 2.70
N ALA A 88 -7.71 10.79 3.70
CA ALA A 88 -6.69 11.79 3.99
C ALA A 88 -5.70 11.94 2.82
N HIS A 89 -5.36 13.19 2.49
CA HIS A 89 -4.36 13.53 1.46
C HIS A 89 -2.91 13.36 1.92
N HIS A 90 -2.69 13.14 3.22
CA HIS A 90 -1.38 12.84 3.77
C HIS A 90 -1.14 11.34 3.81
N VAL A 91 0.13 10.92 3.69
CA VAL A 91 0.52 9.52 3.79
C VAL A 91 1.50 9.30 4.94
N SER A 92 1.24 8.25 5.70
CA SER A 92 2.09 7.80 6.81
C SER A 92 3.31 7.07 6.28
N ARG A 93 4.31 6.86 7.14
CA ARG A 93 5.45 5.98 6.82
C ARG A 93 4.96 4.58 6.40
N GLU A 94 4.09 3.96 7.19
CA GLU A 94 3.66 2.58 6.93
C GLU A 94 2.82 2.49 5.65
N GLU A 95 2.03 3.52 5.36
CA GLU A 95 1.27 3.63 4.10
C GLU A 95 2.20 3.69 2.88
N CYS A 96 3.25 4.51 2.95
CA CYS A 96 4.26 4.55 1.90
C CYS A 96 5.01 3.23 1.74
N LEU A 97 5.33 2.54 2.85
CA LEU A 97 6.01 1.25 2.81
C LEU A 97 5.10 0.15 2.25
N ALA A 98 3.80 0.17 2.54
CA ALA A 98 2.83 -0.75 1.95
C ALA A 98 2.74 -0.55 0.43
N LEU A 99 2.66 0.69 -0.04
CA LEU A 99 2.69 1.02 -1.47
C LEU A 99 4.00 0.57 -2.12
N GLY A 100 5.15 0.85 -1.50
CA GLY A 100 6.47 0.46 -2.01
C GLY A 100 6.66 -1.04 -2.09
N LEU A 101 6.14 -1.79 -1.11
CA LEU A 101 6.18 -3.25 -1.11
C LEU A 101 5.38 -3.82 -2.28
N VAL A 102 4.12 -3.39 -2.45
CA VAL A 102 3.26 -3.89 -3.53
C VAL A 102 3.81 -3.49 -4.89
N ALA A 103 4.21 -2.23 -5.08
CA ALA A 103 4.82 -1.76 -6.33
C ALA A 103 6.11 -2.52 -6.66
N GLY A 104 7.00 -2.71 -5.68
CA GLY A 104 8.23 -3.47 -5.88
C GLY A 104 7.96 -4.91 -6.31
N LEU A 105 6.96 -5.57 -5.71
CA LEU A 105 6.55 -6.91 -6.12
C LEU A 105 5.95 -6.97 -7.53
N GLN A 106 5.17 -5.96 -7.95
CA GLN A 106 4.61 -5.91 -9.30
C GLN A 106 5.68 -5.69 -10.39
N HIS A 107 6.76 -4.98 -10.07
CA HIS A 107 7.83 -4.62 -11.01
C HIS A 107 9.08 -5.52 -10.91
N ASP A 108 9.01 -6.64 -10.17
CA ASP A 108 10.16 -7.52 -9.84
C ASP A 108 11.36 -6.75 -9.22
N ASP A 109 11.11 -5.61 -8.58
CA ASP A 109 12.09 -4.86 -7.80
C ASP A 109 12.22 -5.45 -6.39
N LYS A 110 12.97 -6.55 -6.32
CA LYS A 110 13.24 -7.30 -5.09
C LYS A 110 13.93 -6.45 -4.02
N ASP A 111 14.73 -5.47 -4.43
CA ASP A 111 15.46 -4.60 -3.52
C ASP A 111 14.52 -3.66 -2.78
N THR A 112 13.65 -2.97 -3.51
CA THR A 112 12.64 -2.08 -2.92
C THR A 112 11.64 -2.88 -2.08
N ALA A 113 11.16 -4.03 -2.58
CA ALA A 113 10.26 -4.90 -1.83
C ALA A 113 10.88 -5.39 -0.51
N SER A 114 12.13 -5.86 -0.54
CA SER A 114 12.83 -6.33 0.67
C SER A 114 13.08 -5.20 1.66
N LEU A 115 13.44 -4.01 1.17
CA LEU A 115 13.62 -2.83 2.00
C LEU A 115 12.33 -2.44 2.72
N CYS A 116 11.20 -2.39 2.00
CA CYS A 116 9.89 -2.10 2.59
C CYS A 116 9.50 -3.14 3.63
N ALA A 117 9.59 -4.44 3.30
CA ALA A 117 9.23 -5.50 4.22
C ALA A 117 10.10 -5.49 5.49
N GLY A 118 11.42 -5.29 5.35
CA GLY A 118 12.34 -5.16 6.48
C GLY A 118 12.11 -3.90 7.32
N ALA A 119 11.60 -2.83 6.72
CA ALA A 119 11.26 -1.59 7.42
C ALA A 119 9.93 -1.68 8.19
N MET A 120 9.03 -2.59 7.79
CA MET A 120 7.70 -2.79 8.38
C MET A 120 7.65 -3.93 9.41
N SER A 121 8.66 -4.79 9.47
CA SER A 121 8.64 -6.01 10.28
C SER A 121 10.01 -6.37 10.85
N CYS A 122 10.05 -7.33 11.78
CA CYS A 122 11.32 -7.80 12.32
C CYS A 122 12.06 -8.70 11.31
N PRO A 123 13.40 -8.84 11.42
CA PRO A 123 14.20 -9.62 10.46
C PRO A 123 13.73 -11.07 10.28
N LEU A 124 13.14 -11.68 11.31
CA LEU A 124 12.64 -13.06 11.27
C LEU A 124 11.37 -13.24 10.42
N ARG A 125 10.66 -12.15 10.11
CA ARG A 125 9.32 -12.17 9.50
C ARG A 125 9.20 -11.32 8.25
N CYS A 126 10.21 -10.53 7.87
CA CYS A 126 10.19 -9.74 6.63
C CYS A 126 9.92 -10.61 5.39
N GLY A 127 10.49 -11.81 5.32
CA GLY A 127 10.19 -12.76 4.25
C GLY A 127 8.76 -13.30 4.29
N GLU A 128 8.18 -13.52 5.48
CA GLU A 128 6.76 -13.90 5.62
C GLU A 128 5.85 -12.77 5.14
N LEU A 129 6.18 -11.52 5.51
CA LEU A 129 5.42 -10.35 5.13
C LEU A 129 5.41 -10.14 3.61
N ALA A 130 6.58 -10.21 2.96
CA ALA A 130 6.68 -10.09 1.50
C ALA A 130 5.87 -11.19 0.78
N ARG A 131 5.94 -12.45 1.25
CA ARG A 131 5.12 -13.54 0.72
C ARG A 131 3.63 -13.35 0.95
N ALA A 132 3.23 -12.73 2.07
CA ALA A 132 1.83 -12.44 2.34
C ALA A 132 1.28 -11.30 1.46
N ALA A 133 2.13 -10.35 1.05
CA ALA A 133 1.79 -9.26 0.13
C ALA A 133 1.81 -9.67 -1.35
N ALA A 134 2.60 -10.68 -1.74
CA ALA A 134 2.74 -11.11 -3.13
C ALA A 134 1.41 -11.47 -3.83
N PRO A 135 0.47 -12.21 -3.22
CA PRO A 135 -0.82 -12.47 -3.84
C PRO A 135 -1.63 -11.21 -4.15
N LEU A 136 -1.51 -10.16 -3.32
CA LEU A 136 -2.18 -8.88 -3.59
C LEU A 136 -1.56 -8.22 -4.81
N ALA A 137 -0.22 -8.13 -4.87
CA ALA A 137 0.50 -7.56 -6.00
C ALA A 137 0.16 -8.27 -7.32
N GLU A 138 0.18 -9.61 -7.32
CA GLU A 138 -0.17 -10.45 -8.46
C GLU A 138 -1.65 -10.28 -8.87
N THR A 139 -2.57 -10.35 -7.90
CA THR A 139 -4.01 -10.16 -8.16
C THR A 139 -4.27 -8.80 -8.80
N LEU A 140 -3.70 -7.71 -8.27
CA LEU A 140 -3.88 -6.38 -8.84
C LEU A 140 -3.25 -6.27 -10.23
N ALA A 141 -2.05 -6.81 -10.44
CA ALA A 141 -1.39 -6.78 -11.75
C ALA A 141 -2.19 -7.57 -12.82
N ARG A 142 -2.74 -8.73 -12.46
CA ARG A 142 -3.61 -9.54 -13.34
C ARG A 142 -4.90 -8.81 -13.75
N LEU A 143 -5.35 -7.86 -12.92
CA LEU A 143 -6.54 -7.05 -13.16
C LEU A 143 -6.20 -5.68 -13.77
N ASP A 144 -5.02 -5.53 -14.39
CA ASP A 144 -4.52 -4.29 -14.98
C ASP A 144 -4.36 -3.11 -13.98
N HIS A 145 -4.35 -3.40 -12.68
CA HIS A 145 -4.08 -2.44 -11.61
C HIS A 145 -2.61 -2.49 -11.16
N THR A 146 -1.74 -2.01 -12.04
CA THR A 146 -0.30 -1.88 -11.74
C THR A 146 0.02 -0.51 -11.14
N LEU A 147 0.61 -0.50 -9.95
CA LEU A 147 1.08 0.72 -9.29
C LEU A 147 2.25 1.32 -10.08
N LEU A 148 2.44 2.63 -9.98
CA LEU A 148 3.67 3.24 -10.46
C LEU A 148 4.86 2.73 -9.62
N PRO A 149 6.03 2.52 -10.25
CA PRO A 149 7.22 2.13 -9.53
C PRO A 149 7.62 3.26 -8.58
N ILE A 150 7.90 2.90 -7.32
CA ILE A 150 8.38 3.85 -6.32
C ILE A 150 9.91 3.71 -6.25
N PRO A 151 10.68 4.76 -6.56
CA PRO A 151 12.13 4.67 -6.53
C PRO A 151 12.63 4.31 -5.12
N ARG A 152 13.55 3.34 -5.03
CA ARG A 152 14.20 2.94 -3.78
C ARG A 152 14.66 4.11 -2.90
N ARG A 153 15.27 5.13 -3.52
CA ARG A 153 15.72 6.36 -2.82
C ARG A 153 14.60 7.07 -2.06
N ALA A 154 13.37 7.07 -2.58
CA ALA A 154 12.23 7.69 -1.92
C ALA A 154 11.82 6.89 -0.66
N ILE A 155 11.91 5.56 -0.72
CA ILE A 155 11.68 4.68 0.43
C ILE A 155 12.77 4.90 1.49
N GLU A 156 14.04 4.97 1.09
CA GLU A 156 15.16 5.25 1.98
C GLU A 156 15.00 6.61 2.70
N ASP A 157 14.59 7.65 1.97
CA ASP A 157 14.31 8.98 2.53
C ASP A 157 13.19 8.95 3.58
N ILE A 158 12.10 8.22 3.31
CA ILE A 158 10.98 8.08 4.24
C ILE A 158 11.43 7.36 5.52
N ILE A 159 12.20 6.28 5.40
CA ILE A 159 12.76 5.54 6.54
C ILE A 159 13.70 6.43 7.36
N ALA A 160 14.56 7.22 6.69
CA ALA A 160 15.51 8.10 7.35
C ALA A 160 14.83 9.25 8.10
N ARG A 161 13.82 9.89 7.50
CA ARG A 161 13.06 10.99 8.14
C ARG A 161 12.38 10.54 9.42
N SER A 162 11.86 9.31 9.47
CA SER A 162 11.20 8.77 10.66
C SER A 162 12.14 8.53 11.86
N LYS A 163 13.46 8.51 11.64
CA LYS A 163 14.46 8.34 12.72
C LYS A 163 14.91 9.67 13.33
N ARG A 164 14.60 10.81 12.70
CA ARG A 164 14.94 12.11 13.27
C ARG A 164 13.95 12.45 14.39
N PRO A 165 14.41 12.70 15.63
CA PRO A 165 13.53 13.23 16.67
C PRO A 165 12.95 14.56 16.20
N ALA A 166 11.67 14.80 16.48
CA ALA A 166 11.06 16.09 16.22
C ALA A 166 11.84 17.16 16.99
N THR A 167 12.52 18.06 16.27
CA THR A 167 13.13 19.23 16.89
C THR A 167 11.99 20.08 17.45
N VAL A 168 11.82 20.06 18.77
CA VAL A 168 10.89 20.96 19.47
C VAL A 168 11.53 22.35 19.41
N HIS A 169 10.86 23.28 18.73
CA HIS A 169 11.16 24.72 18.78
C HIS A 169 10.20 25.39 19.77
#